data_AF-A0A7K3HE79-F1
#
_entry.id   AF-A0A7K3HE79-F1
#
_cell.length_a   1.000
_cell.length_b   1.000
_cell.length_c   1.000
_cell.angle_alpha   90.00
_cell.angle_beta   90.00
_cell.angle_gamma   90.00
#
_symmetry.space_group_name_H-M   'P 1'
#
loop_
_entity.id
_entity.type
_entity.pdbx_description
1 polymer ?
#
loop_
_entity_poly.entity_id
_entity_poly.type
_entity_poly.pdbx_seq_one_letter_code
_entity_poly.pdbx_strand_id
1 'polypeptide(L)'
;MLGASEAWERLCGVRSEADAEAAGLVADADGRRRWPHASPGAALLAERYLSLCLAGPRFTFAQLGQSLDGFIASRTGDADYVTGEEDREHLHRLRALADAVVVGSGTAAADDPRLTVRACAGTNPVRVVLDPHRRVPPGLRVFQDGEAPTLWVVGAGDGEHGRHGGHGRHGGP
;
A
#
# COMPACT_ATOMS: atom_id res chain seq x y z
N MET A 1 -24.37 -11.71 17.91
CA MET A 1 -23.80 -10.36 17.68
C MET A 1 -22.48 -10.55 16.94
N LEU A 2 -22.27 -9.85 15.83
CA LEU A 2 -21.07 -9.98 15.00
C LEU A 2 -19.85 -9.41 15.73
N GLY A 3 -18.83 -10.24 15.91
CA GLY A 3 -17.56 -9.86 16.55
C GLY A 3 -16.65 -9.07 15.61
N ALA A 4 -15.67 -8.35 16.15
CA ALA A 4 -14.76 -7.52 15.36
C ALA A 4 -13.88 -8.35 14.39
N SER A 5 -13.35 -9.49 14.84
CA SER A 5 -12.52 -10.36 13.99
C SER A 5 -13.31 -10.92 12.80
N GLU A 6 -14.52 -11.43 13.05
CA GLU A 6 -15.40 -11.94 12.01
C GLU A 6 -15.86 -10.83 11.05
N ALA A 7 -16.18 -9.64 11.57
CA ALA A 7 -16.48 -8.47 10.75
C ALA A 7 -15.33 -8.09 9.83
N TRP A 8 -14.10 -8.15 10.33
CA TRP A 8 -12.90 -7.86 9.55
C TRP A 8 -12.70 -8.85 8.40
N GLU A 9 -12.83 -10.14 8.65
CA GLU A 9 -12.74 -11.18 7.61
C GLU A 9 -13.78 -10.97 6.52
N ARG A 10 -15.02 -10.63 6.89
CA ARG A 10 -16.08 -10.32 5.92
C ARG A 10 -15.75 -9.09 5.09
N LEU A 11 -15.26 -8.00 5.71
CA LEU A 11 -14.86 -6.77 4.99
C LEU A 11 -13.74 -7.02 3.99
N CYS A 12 -12.78 -7.89 4.31
CA CYS A 12 -11.69 -8.22 3.39
C CYS A 12 -12.19 -8.77 2.05
N GLY A 13 -13.38 -9.38 2.02
CA GLY A 13 -14.03 -9.89 0.81
C GLY A 13 -14.93 -8.90 0.07
N VAL A 14 -15.19 -7.71 0.61
CA VAL A 14 -16.09 -6.74 -0.02
C VAL A 14 -15.35 -5.94 -1.09
N ARG A 15 -15.79 -6.02 -2.34
CA ARG A 15 -15.29 -5.20 -3.46
C ARG A 15 -16.39 -4.54 -4.28
N SER A 16 -17.66 -4.88 -3.99
CA SER A 16 -18.84 -4.35 -4.64
C SER A 16 -20.03 -4.28 -3.69
N GLU A 17 -21.07 -3.58 -4.10
CA GLU A 17 -22.35 -3.52 -3.39
C GLU A 17 -22.95 -4.92 -3.15
N ALA A 18 -22.82 -5.82 -4.14
CA ALA A 18 -23.29 -7.19 -4.02
C ALA A 18 -22.51 -7.98 -2.96
N ASP A 19 -21.19 -7.76 -2.87
CA ASP A 19 -20.37 -8.39 -1.83
C ASP A 19 -20.71 -7.86 -0.44
N ALA A 20 -21.02 -6.56 -0.33
CA ALA A 20 -21.44 -5.96 0.93
C ALA A 20 -22.75 -6.57 1.44
N GLU A 21 -23.73 -6.77 0.54
CA GLU A 21 -24.98 -7.46 0.86
C GLU A 21 -24.74 -8.91 1.28
N ALA A 22 -23.91 -9.64 0.53
CA ALA A 22 -23.53 -11.01 0.86
C ALA A 22 -22.79 -11.11 2.21
N ALA A 23 -22.01 -10.09 2.57
CA ALA A 23 -21.37 -9.96 3.88
C ALA A 23 -22.34 -9.64 5.03
N GLY A 24 -23.61 -9.36 4.72
CA GLY A 24 -24.69 -9.06 5.67
C GLY A 24 -24.81 -7.57 6.02
N LEU A 25 -24.23 -6.67 5.23
CA LEU A 25 -24.40 -5.22 5.40
C LEU A 25 -25.72 -4.78 4.77
N VAL A 26 -26.53 -4.08 5.56
CA VAL A 26 -27.83 -3.56 5.13
C VAL A 26 -27.75 -2.05 5.01
N ALA A 27 -28.24 -1.51 3.89
CA ALA A 27 -28.36 -0.06 3.69
C ALA A 27 -29.55 0.49 4.48
N ASP A 28 -29.36 1.64 5.11
CA ASP A 28 -30.45 2.42 5.70
C ASP A 28 -31.09 3.38 4.68
N ALA A 29 -32.06 4.18 5.15
CA ALA A 29 -32.76 5.14 4.32
C ALA A 29 -31.84 6.22 3.70
N ASP A 30 -30.68 6.47 4.31
CA ASP A 30 -29.67 7.41 3.84
C ASP A 30 -28.60 6.73 2.94
N GLY A 31 -28.78 5.44 2.64
CA GLY A 31 -27.84 4.64 1.85
C GLY A 31 -26.59 4.22 2.63
N ARG A 32 -26.50 4.50 3.94
CA ARG A 32 -25.37 4.06 4.76
C ARG A 32 -25.54 2.59 5.12
N ARG A 33 -24.50 1.81 4.89
CA ARG A 33 -24.50 0.37 5.15
C ARG A 33 -23.93 0.04 6.53
N ARG A 34 -24.63 -0.84 7.26
CA ARG A 34 -24.20 -1.36 8.56
C ARG A 34 -24.66 -2.79 8.77
N TRP A 35 -23.99 -3.51 9.67
CA TRP A 35 -24.50 -4.78 10.18
C TRP A 35 -25.56 -4.53 11.24
N PRO A 36 -26.77 -5.12 11.14
CA PRO A 36 -27.87 -4.88 12.10
C PRO A 36 -27.56 -5.30 13.54
N HIS A 37 -26.74 -6.34 13.72
CA HIS A 37 -26.42 -6.92 15.03
C HIS A 37 -24.91 -6.99 15.27
N ALA A 38 -24.21 -5.88 15.09
CA ALA A 38 -22.77 -5.76 15.30
C ALA A 38 -22.39 -5.38 16.75
N SER A 39 -21.25 -5.89 17.20
CA SER A 39 -20.54 -5.33 18.36
C SER A 39 -20.02 -3.92 18.03
N PRO A 40 -19.72 -3.08 19.04
CA PRO A 40 -19.14 -1.75 18.80
C PRO A 40 -17.87 -1.79 17.93
N GLY A 41 -17.00 -2.79 18.15
CA GLY A 41 -15.80 -2.99 17.32
C GLY A 41 -16.12 -3.32 15.87
N ALA A 42 -17.10 -4.19 15.61
CA ALA A 42 -17.55 -4.49 14.25
C ALA A 42 -18.17 -3.27 13.56
N ALA A 43 -18.96 -2.47 14.27
CA ALA A 43 -19.54 -1.24 13.73
C ALA A 43 -18.46 -0.22 13.34
N LEU A 44 -17.44 -0.03 14.18
CA LEU A 44 -16.30 0.85 13.89
C LEU A 44 -15.51 0.41 12.66
N LEU A 45 -15.36 -0.90 12.42
CA LEU A 45 -14.70 -1.40 11.23
C LEU A 45 -15.49 -1.05 9.95
N ALA A 46 -16.82 -1.24 9.97
CA ALA A 46 -17.66 -0.86 8.84
C ALA A 46 -17.59 0.65 8.56
N GLU A 47 -17.75 1.47 9.60
CA GLU A 47 -17.68 2.94 9.50
C GLU A 47 -16.36 3.41 8.89
N ARG A 48 -15.24 2.79 9.29
CA ARG A 48 -13.90 3.22 8.90
C ARG A 48 -13.49 2.75 7.50
N TYR A 49 -13.84 1.52 7.13
CA TYR A 49 -13.22 0.86 5.97
C TYR A 49 -14.18 0.56 4.82
N LEU A 50 -15.49 0.56 5.04
CA LEU A 50 -16.44 0.14 4.00
C LEU A 50 -16.38 1.03 2.75
N SER A 51 -16.20 2.34 2.93
CA SER A 51 -16.03 3.28 1.81
C SER A 51 -14.81 2.96 0.95
N LEU A 52 -13.72 2.46 1.55
CA LEU A 52 -12.55 2.02 0.81
C LEU A 52 -12.83 0.73 0.02
N CYS A 53 -13.57 -0.20 0.64
CA CYS A 53 -13.97 -1.47 0.01
C CYS A 53 -14.88 -1.23 -1.21
N LEU A 54 -15.70 -0.17 -1.16
CA LEU A 54 -16.69 0.17 -2.19
C LEU A 54 -16.22 1.28 -3.16
N ALA A 55 -14.97 1.75 -3.04
CA ALA A 55 -14.46 2.84 -3.87
C ALA A 55 -14.31 2.47 -5.36
N GLY A 56 -14.44 1.18 -5.69
CA GLY A 56 -14.31 0.65 -7.04
C GLY A 56 -12.86 0.43 -7.46
N PRO A 57 -12.63 -0.02 -8.72
CA PRO A 57 -11.35 -0.57 -9.16
C PRO A 57 -10.25 0.48 -9.45
N ARG A 58 -10.56 1.77 -9.34
CA ARG A 58 -9.64 2.87 -9.67
C ARG A 58 -9.64 3.90 -8.55
N PHE A 59 -9.08 3.49 -7.43
CA PHE A 59 -9.01 4.30 -6.24
C PHE A 59 -7.62 4.22 -5.62
N THR A 60 -7.13 5.36 -5.13
CA THR A 60 -5.85 5.46 -4.43
C THR A 60 -6.08 6.22 -3.15
N PHE A 61 -5.51 5.72 -2.06
CA PHE A 61 -5.45 6.43 -0.78
C PHE A 61 -4.01 6.48 -0.31
N ALA A 62 -3.71 7.45 0.55
CA ALA A 62 -2.39 7.61 1.15
C ALA A 62 -2.53 7.62 2.67
N GLN A 63 -1.60 6.94 3.35
CA GLN A 63 -1.41 7.07 4.79
C GLN A 63 -0.12 7.85 5.04
N LEU A 64 -0.21 8.82 5.95
CA LEU A 64 0.89 9.70 6.30
C LEU A 64 1.01 9.74 7.83
N GLY A 65 2.19 9.38 8.35
CA GLY A 65 2.56 9.69 9.72
C GLY A 65 3.22 11.07 9.74
N GLN A 66 2.75 11.94 10.62
CA GLN A 66 3.36 13.24 10.86
C GLN A 66 3.41 13.53 12.36
N SER A 67 4.44 14.27 12.78
CA SER A 67 4.46 14.92 14.09
C SER A 67 3.42 16.05 14.16
N LEU A 68 3.12 16.52 15.37
CA LEU A 68 2.13 17.59 15.59
C LEU A 68 2.50 18.91 14.89
N ASP A 69 3.79 19.17 14.72
CA ASP A 69 4.35 20.30 13.97
C ASP A 69 4.44 20.05 12.45
N GLY A 70 3.91 18.92 11.96
CA GLY A 70 3.70 18.65 10.54
C GLY A 70 4.87 17.99 9.81
N PHE A 71 5.88 17.50 10.53
CA PHE A 71 7.03 16.84 9.91
C PHE A 71 6.83 15.33 9.80
N ILE A 72 7.20 14.77 8.65
CA ILE A 72 7.10 13.32 8.36
C ILE A 72 8.39 12.54 8.70
N ALA A 73 9.46 13.27 9.06
CA ALA A 73 10.74 12.72 9.51
C ALA A 73 11.43 13.75 10.41
N SER A 74 12.24 13.30 11.36
CA SER A 74 13.09 14.21 12.13
C SER A 74 14.13 14.89 11.22
N ARG A 75 14.74 15.99 11.71
CA ARG A 75 15.81 16.70 10.99
C ARG A 75 17.04 15.82 10.69
N THR A 76 17.19 14.69 11.39
CA THR A 76 18.27 13.70 11.19
C THR A 76 17.85 12.52 10.31
N GLY A 77 16.59 12.48 9.84
CA GLY A 77 16.06 11.41 8.99
C GLY A 77 15.42 10.26 9.77
N ASP A 78 15.50 10.25 11.09
CA ASP A 78 14.87 9.23 11.92
C ASP A 78 13.35 9.46 11.98
N ALA A 79 12.58 8.50 11.47
CA ALA A 79 11.13 8.43 11.58
C ALA A 79 10.72 7.26 12.50
N ASP A 80 11.51 7.01 13.55
CA ASP A 80 11.27 5.89 14.45
C ASP A 80 9.89 6.01 15.11
N TYR A 81 9.09 4.98 14.85
CA TYR A 81 7.72 4.67 15.24
C TYR A 81 7.14 5.53 16.37
N VAL A 82 6.60 6.69 16.01
CA VAL A 82 5.71 7.51 16.87
C VAL A 82 4.33 6.82 17.05
N THR A 83 4.09 5.71 16.35
CA THR A 83 2.76 5.07 16.19
C THR A 83 2.52 3.93 17.18
N GLY A 84 1.36 3.93 17.85
CA GLY A 84 0.93 2.87 18.77
C GLY A 84 0.51 1.56 18.08
N GLU A 85 0.11 0.58 18.89
CA GLU A 85 -0.36 -0.74 18.42
C GLU A 85 -1.61 -0.61 17.52
N GLU A 86 -2.50 0.33 17.83
CA GLU A 86 -3.71 0.62 17.07
C GLU A 86 -3.40 1.19 15.69
N ASP A 87 -2.39 2.06 15.58
CA ASP A 87 -1.95 2.62 14.29
C ASP A 87 -1.27 1.55 13.43
N ARG A 88 -0.49 0.67 14.06
CA ARG A 88 0.12 -0.48 13.41
C ARG A 88 -0.97 -1.40 12.83
N GLU A 89 -1.98 -1.73 13.62
CA GLU A 89 -3.13 -2.52 13.16
C GLU A 89 -3.88 -1.81 12.03
N HIS A 90 -4.15 -0.51 12.16
CA HIS A 90 -4.82 0.30 11.14
C HIS A 90 -4.06 0.29 9.81
N LEU A 91 -2.74 0.49 9.83
CA LEU A 91 -1.88 0.44 8.65
C LEU A 91 -1.91 -0.94 7.98
N HIS A 92 -1.86 -2.01 8.77
CA HIS A 92 -1.95 -3.37 8.23
C HIS A 92 -3.32 -3.68 7.64
N ARG A 93 -4.42 -3.15 8.22
CA ARG A 93 -5.76 -3.25 7.63
C ARG A 93 -5.85 -2.53 6.30
N LEU A 94 -5.26 -1.34 6.19
CA LEU A 94 -5.20 -0.61 4.93
C LEU A 94 -4.41 -1.38 3.86
N ARG A 95 -3.30 -2.02 4.23
CA ARG A 95 -2.56 -2.91 3.31
C ARG A 95 -3.38 -4.11 2.86
N ALA A 96 -4.17 -4.71 3.76
CA ALA A 96 -5.02 -5.87 3.45
C ALA A 96 -6.18 -5.53 2.50
N LEU A 97 -6.61 -4.27 2.47
CA LEU A 97 -7.67 -3.79 1.57
C LEU A 97 -7.12 -3.27 0.24
N ALA A 98 -5.80 -3.06 0.13
CA ALA A 98 -5.17 -2.59 -1.08
C ALA A 98 -4.75 -3.74 -1.99
N ASP A 99 -4.87 -3.57 -3.30
CA ASP A 99 -4.27 -4.48 -4.28
C ASP A 99 -2.75 -4.29 -4.37
N ALA A 100 -2.29 -3.06 -4.15
CA ALA A 100 -0.88 -2.69 -4.19
C ALA A 100 -0.52 -1.62 -3.17
N VAL A 101 0.71 -1.68 -2.65
CA VAL A 101 1.33 -0.65 -1.81
C VAL A 101 2.51 -0.06 -2.54
N VAL A 102 2.50 1.26 -2.72
CA VAL A 102 3.50 1.99 -3.49
C VAL A 102 4.40 2.80 -2.55
N VAL A 103 5.71 2.67 -2.72
CA VAL A 103 6.71 3.52 -2.06
C VAL A 103 7.73 4.04 -3.07
N GLY A 104 8.34 5.19 -2.76
CA GLY A 104 9.45 5.73 -3.54
C GLY A 104 10.79 5.11 -3.14
N SER A 105 11.80 5.28 -4.00
CA SER A 105 13.17 4.80 -3.76
C SER A 105 13.78 5.29 -2.44
N GLY A 106 13.44 6.51 -2.01
CA GLY A 106 13.96 7.10 -0.77
C GLY A 106 13.48 6.33 0.46
N THR A 107 12.17 6.13 0.58
CA THR A 107 11.55 5.31 1.64
C THR A 107 12.08 3.88 1.61
N ALA A 108 12.17 3.26 0.43
CA ALA A 108 12.71 1.91 0.31
C ALA A 108 14.14 1.82 0.86
N ALA A 109 15.03 2.71 0.42
CA ALA A 109 16.43 2.70 0.82
C ALA A 109 16.66 3.08 2.29
N ALA A 110 15.83 3.96 2.85
CA ALA A 110 15.95 4.40 4.24
C ALA A 110 15.39 3.37 5.24
N ASP A 111 14.21 2.80 4.96
CA ASP A 111 13.46 2.03 5.96
C ASP A 111 13.57 0.51 5.77
N ASP A 112 14.07 0.06 4.61
CA ASP A 112 14.08 -1.35 4.20
C ASP A 112 12.73 -2.05 4.50
N PRO A 113 11.57 -1.52 4.06
CA PRO A 113 10.29 -1.99 4.54
C PRO A 113 9.97 -3.40 4.00
N ARG A 114 9.06 -4.13 4.66
CA ARG A 114 8.51 -5.38 4.11
C ARG A 114 7.25 -5.17 3.27
N LEU A 115 6.47 -4.13 3.61
CA LEU A 115 5.19 -3.78 2.96
C LEU A 115 4.11 -4.88 2.97
N THR A 116 4.15 -5.79 3.95
CA THR A 116 3.21 -6.91 4.12
C THR A 116 2.15 -6.68 5.21
N VAL A 117 1.12 -7.54 5.25
CA VAL A 117 0.08 -7.61 6.28
C VAL A 117 0.52 -8.57 7.40
N ARG A 118 0.55 -8.09 8.65
CA ARG A 118 1.12 -8.84 9.80
C ARG A 118 0.43 -8.60 11.14
N ALA A 119 -0.52 -7.67 11.18
CA ALA A 119 -1.23 -7.30 12.42
C ALA A 119 -2.73 -7.61 12.35
N CYS A 120 -3.20 -8.16 11.23
CA CYS A 120 -4.59 -8.55 11.02
C CYS A 120 -4.65 -9.65 9.96
N ALA A 121 -5.80 -10.30 9.81
CA ALA A 121 -6.04 -11.22 8.69
C ALA A 121 -6.11 -10.45 7.36
N GLY A 122 -5.71 -11.08 6.26
CA GLY A 122 -5.78 -10.48 4.93
C GLY A 122 -4.65 -10.92 4.02
N THR A 123 -4.80 -10.65 2.73
CA THR A 123 -3.79 -10.97 1.72
C THR A 123 -2.71 -9.90 1.67
N ASN A 124 -1.48 -10.29 1.39
CA ASN A 124 -0.42 -9.31 1.12
C ASN A 124 -0.70 -8.58 -0.20
N PRO A 125 -0.57 -7.26 -0.24
CA PRO A 125 -0.66 -6.49 -1.48
C PRO A 125 0.57 -6.71 -2.35
N VAL A 126 0.46 -6.41 -3.65
CA VAL A 126 1.63 -6.26 -4.52
C VAL A 126 2.47 -5.08 -3.99
N ARG A 127 3.78 -5.29 -3.87
CA ARG A 127 4.72 -4.27 -3.45
C ARG A 127 5.22 -3.52 -4.66
N VAL A 128 5.10 -2.21 -4.69
CA VAL A 128 5.54 -1.38 -5.82
C VAL A 128 6.61 -0.41 -5.34
N VAL A 129 7.81 -0.53 -5.90
CA VAL A 129 8.92 0.38 -5.62
C VAL A 129 9.17 1.25 -6.85
N LEU A 130 8.94 2.55 -6.70
CA LEU A 130 9.23 3.54 -7.74
C LEU A 130 10.67 4.03 -7.60
N ASP A 131 11.52 3.63 -8.54
CA ASP A 131 12.95 3.92 -8.53
C ASP A 131 13.46 4.33 -9.92
N PRO A 132 13.08 5.54 -10.39
CA PRO A 132 13.40 5.99 -11.74
C PRO A 132 14.90 5.99 -12.05
N HIS A 133 15.76 6.09 -11.04
CA HIS A 133 17.22 6.20 -11.17
C HIS A 133 17.99 4.95 -10.69
N ARG A 134 17.33 3.83 -10.42
CA ARG A 134 17.96 2.57 -9.97
C ARG A 134 18.86 2.73 -8.74
N ARG A 135 18.39 3.50 -7.74
CA ARG A 135 19.14 3.79 -6.51
C ARG A 135 18.87 2.79 -5.39
N VAL A 136 17.81 1.98 -5.48
CA VAL A 136 17.44 1.07 -4.41
C VAL A 136 18.36 -0.17 -4.42
N PRO A 137 19.01 -0.53 -3.29
CA PRO A 137 19.81 -1.75 -3.21
C PRO A 137 18.97 -3.00 -3.51
N PRO A 138 19.46 -3.96 -4.31
CA PRO A 138 18.70 -5.18 -4.63
C PRO A 138 18.56 -6.13 -3.43
N GLY A 139 19.30 -5.91 -2.35
CA GLY A 139 19.29 -6.73 -1.14
C GLY A 139 18.20 -6.39 -0.12
N LEU A 140 17.32 -5.41 -0.39
CA LEU A 140 16.26 -5.04 0.54
C LEU A 140 15.20 -6.15 0.71
N ARG A 141 14.54 -6.17 1.87
CA ARG A 141 13.50 -7.14 2.24
C ARG A 141 12.38 -7.21 1.20
N VAL A 142 11.95 -6.05 0.66
CA VAL A 142 10.97 -5.98 -0.45
C VAL A 142 11.33 -6.81 -1.67
N PHE A 143 12.60 -7.17 -1.89
CA PHE A 143 13.05 -7.95 -3.05
C PHE A 143 13.43 -9.40 -2.72
N GLN A 144 13.66 -9.72 -1.44
CA GLN A 144 14.33 -10.97 -1.05
C GLN A 144 13.50 -11.89 -0.17
N ASP A 145 12.50 -11.38 0.56
CA ASP A 145 11.78 -12.17 1.57
C ASP A 145 10.79 -13.19 1.01
N GLY A 146 10.41 -13.09 -0.27
CA GLY A 146 9.44 -13.97 -0.92
C GLY A 146 8.00 -13.87 -0.38
N GLU A 147 7.68 -12.89 0.47
CA GLU A 147 6.37 -12.84 1.15
C GLU A 147 5.23 -12.29 0.28
N ALA A 148 5.56 -11.52 -0.75
CA ALA A 148 4.60 -10.92 -1.67
C ALA A 148 5.25 -10.63 -3.04
N PRO A 149 4.47 -10.57 -4.14
CA PRO A 149 4.98 -10.11 -5.43
C PRO A 149 5.51 -8.67 -5.32
N THR A 150 6.61 -8.39 -6.03
CA THR A 150 7.21 -7.06 -6.07
C THR A 150 7.37 -6.58 -7.50
N LEU A 151 6.81 -5.42 -7.79
CA LEU A 151 7.02 -4.67 -9.02
C LEU A 151 8.05 -3.56 -8.76
N TRP A 152 9.23 -3.69 -9.37
CA TRP A 152 10.26 -2.65 -9.35
C TRP A 152 10.15 -1.80 -10.61
N VAL A 153 9.63 -0.59 -10.46
CA VAL A 153 9.44 0.36 -11.58
C VAL A 153 10.67 1.23 -11.70
N VAL A 154 11.46 0.98 -12.73
CA VAL A 154 12.68 1.74 -13.04
C VAL A 154 12.48 2.60 -14.27
N GLY A 155 13.23 3.70 -14.37
CA GLY A 155 13.25 4.50 -15.59
C GLY A 155 13.71 3.64 -16.76
N ALA A 156 13.12 3.86 -17.94
CA ALA A 156 13.77 3.48 -19.18
C ALA A 156 15.13 4.18 -19.14
N GLY A 157 16.23 3.42 -19.14
CA GLY A 157 17.55 4.03 -19.19
C GLY A 157 17.60 4.98 -20.38
N ASP A 158 18.54 5.94 -20.37
CA ASP A 158 18.91 6.62 -21.61
C ASP A 158 19.34 5.52 -22.58
N GLY A 159 18.41 5.10 -23.45
CA GLY A 159 18.70 4.13 -24.48
C GLY A 159 19.93 4.65 -25.19
N GLU A 160 20.90 3.77 -25.38
CA GLU A 160 22.07 4.04 -26.20
C GLU A 160 21.59 4.70 -27.49
N HIS A 161 21.66 6.04 -27.55
CA HIS A 161 21.68 6.75 -28.81
C HIS A 161 22.97 6.26 -29.42
N GLY A 162 22.85 5.28 -30.32
CA GLY A 162 23.94 4.60 -30.96
C GLY A 162 25.00 5.63 -31.33
N ARG A 163 26.08 5.68 -30.55
CA ARG A 163 27.30 6.32 -30.99
C ARG A 163 27.77 5.48 -32.15
N HIS A 164 27.36 5.85 -33.35
CA HIS A 164 27.98 5.40 -34.59
C HIS A 164 29.43 5.91 -34.57
N GLY A 165 30.29 5.16 -33.89
CA GLY A 165 31.72 5.29 -33.95
C GLY A 165 32.22 4.71 -35.27
N GLY A 166 32.57 5.62 -36.19
CA GLY A 166 33.88 5.60 -36.86
C GLY A 166 34.04 4.81 -38.16
N HIS A 167 34.24 5.53 -39.26
CA HIS A 167 35.44 5.49 -40.17
C HIS A 167 35.04 6.16 -41.51
N GLY A 168 35.88 6.93 -42.20
CA GLY A 168 37.32 7.03 -42.10
C GLY A 168 37.83 8.41 -42.52
N ARG A 169 38.97 8.77 -41.93
CA ARG A 169 39.87 9.75 -42.48
C ARG A 169 40.53 9.11 -43.71
N HIS A 170 40.30 9.66 -44.89
CA HIS A 170 41.23 9.49 -46.00
C HIS A 170 42.04 10.78 -46.11
N GLY A 171 43.32 10.67 -45.77
CA GLY A 171 44.32 11.68 -46.05
C GLY A 171 45.02 11.40 -47.37
N GLY A 172 45.09 12.45 -48.19
CA GLY A 172 46.19 12.76 -49.12
C GLY A 172 46.07 12.23 -50.55
N PRO A 173 46.88 12.77 -51.48
CA PRO A 173 47.74 13.95 -51.39
C PRO A 173 47.09 15.25 -51.91
#